data_AF-A0A6J3AG04-F1
#
_entry.id   AF-A0A6J3AG04-F1
#
_cell.length_a   1.000
_cell.length_b   1.000
_cell.length_c   1.000
_cell.angle_alpha   90.00
_cell.angle_beta   90.00
_cell.angle_gamma   90.00
#
_symmetry.space_group_name_H-M   'P 1'
#
loop_
_entity.id
_entity.type
_entity.pdbx_description
1 polymer ?
#
loop_
_entity_poly.entity_id
_entity_poly.type
_entity_poly.pdbx_seq_one_letter_code
_entity_poly.pdbx_strand_id
1 'polypeptide(L)'
;MANCQPSSQFEDQSPQPSSSGHPLEVTVNEESPGPSSAPWASSCPLPPCPGWKRKWSVAFQEEVEDKTAAEAEDTWVVESLCGLKMKLKRHQVSVVLPEHHEIFKRMLEDPVIKRFLAWDKNLKVSDKYLLSMVIAYFSRAGLFSWQYQRIHFFIALYLANDMEEDYQAPKQSIFPFLYGKNRAQRPSFHRLRFQFIRSMGWKTWVTREECEKIQAFDPELWVWGRDRALLP
;
A
#
# COMPACT_ATOMS: atom_id res chain seq x y z
N MET A 1 -11.96 32.26 -47.81
CA MET A 1 -11.12 32.04 -49.01
C MET A 1 -9.83 32.83 -48.83
N ALA A 2 -8.68 32.21 -49.14
CA ALA A 2 -7.29 32.71 -49.08
C ALA A 2 -6.78 33.07 -47.66
N ASN A 3 -5.91 32.34 -46.96
CA ASN A 3 -4.71 31.56 -47.30
C ASN A 3 -3.61 32.37 -47.99
N CYS A 4 -2.51 32.65 -47.28
CA CYS A 4 -1.12 32.58 -47.75
C CYS A 4 -0.13 32.97 -46.62
N GLN A 5 0.65 31.98 -46.17
CA GLN A 5 1.98 32.18 -45.57
C GLN A 5 2.99 32.58 -46.65
N PRO A 6 4.18 33.06 -46.25
CA PRO A 6 5.41 32.64 -46.88
C PRO A 6 6.36 31.96 -45.88
N SER A 7 6.95 30.87 -46.36
CA SER A 7 8.05 30.09 -45.80
C SER A 7 9.43 30.58 -46.29
N SER A 8 10.50 30.05 -45.68
CA SER A 8 11.94 30.12 -46.05
C SER A 8 12.69 31.26 -45.33
N GLN A 9 13.87 31.11 -44.71
CA GLN A 9 14.99 30.20 -44.98
C GLN A 9 15.95 30.15 -43.76
N PHE A 10 16.75 29.08 -43.69
CA PHE A 10 17.87 28.82 -42.78
C PHE A 10 18.90 29.95 -42.75
N GLU A 11 19.53 30.21 -41.59
CA GLU A 11 20.98 30.38 -41.50
C GLU A 11 21.51 30.12 -40.08
N ASP A 12 22.54 29.28 -40.05
CA ASP A 12 23.35 28.83 -38.92
C ASP A 12 24.35 29.93 -38.53
N GLN A 13 24.61 30.13 -37.24
CA GLN A 13 25.87 30.70 -36.74
C GLN A 13 25.96 30.72 -35.21
N SER A 14 26.77 29.80 -34.68
CA SER A 14 27.41 29.90 -33.37
C SER A 14 28.57 30.91 -33.41
N PRO A 15 28.90 31.56 -32.28
CA PRO A 15 30.27 32.01 -32.06
C PRO A 15 30.81 31.59 -30.68
N GLN A 16 31.84 30.75 -30.69
CA GLN A 16 32.88 30.70 -29.67
C GLN A 16 34.04 31.61 -30.12
N PRO A 17 34.77 32.22 -29.18
CA PRO A 17 36.19 32.45 -29.38
C PRO A 17 37.01 31.87 -28.22
N SER A 18 38.00 31.06 -28.62
CA SER A 18 39.12 30.56 -27.81
C SER A 18 40.20 31.65 -27.59
N SER A 19 41.10 31.39 -26.62
CA SER A 19 42.50 31.88 -26.47
C SER A 19 42.74 32.47 -25.08
N SER A 20 43.86 32.32 -24.37
CA SER A 20 45.02 31.43 -24.29
C SER A 20 45.83 31.90 -23.06
N GLY A 21 46.74 31.09 -22.51
CA GLY A 21 47.83 31.57 -21.63
C GLY A 21 47.92 30.93 -20.24
N HIS A 22 48.86 29.97 -20.12
CA HIS A 22 49.34 29.26 -18.93
C HIS A 22 50.25 30.12 -18.00
N PRO A 23 51.02 29.56 -17.04
CA PRO A 23 50.66 29.28 -15.64
C PRO A 23 51.67 29.91 -14.64
N LEU A 24 51.45 29.86 -13.33
CA LEU A 24 52.60 29.88 -12.39
C LEU A 24 52.25 29.19 -11.07
N GLU A 25 52.98 28.11 -10.81
CA GLU A 25 53.14 27.48 -9.51
C GLU A 25 54.01 28.36 -8.59
N VAL A 26 53.74 28.29 -7.29
CA VAL A 26 54.80 28.31 -6.27
C VAL A 26 54.82 26.95 -5.61
N THR A 27 55.83 26.19 -5.99
CA THR A 27 56.31 24.93 -5.41
C THR A 27 57.20 25.23 -4.20
N VAL A 28 57.52 24.16 -3.45
CA VAL A 28 58.68 23.93 -2.56
C VAL A 28 58.29 23.91 -1.07
N ASN A 29 58.42 22.80 -0.32
CA ASN A 29 58.97 21.49 -0.68
C ASN A 29 58.73 20.43 0.41
N GLU A 30 58.79 19.17 -0.05
CA GLU A 30 59.46 17.96 0.49
C GLU A 30 59.36 17.59 1.99
N GLU A 31 59.21 16.34 2.41
CA GLU A 31 59.68 15.04 1.88
C GLU A 31 58.89 13.93 2.66
N SER A 32 58.10 13.03 2.06
CA SER A 32 58.41 11.65 1.55
C SER A 32 59.04 10.67 2.57
N PRO A 33 58.93 9.31 2.43
CA PRO A 33 57.99 8.44 1.68
C PRO A 33 57.57 7.12 2.40
N GLY A 34 56.61 6.37 1.83
CA GLY A 34 56.64 4.89 1.81
C GLY A 34 55.62 4.09 2.67
N PRO A 35 55.38 2.78 2.34
CA PRO A 35 54.02 2.25 2.15
C PRO A 35 53.61 1.05 3.04
N SER A 36 52.34 0.63 2.90
CA SER A 36 51.83 -0.77 2.96
C SER A 36 50.92 -1.21 4.12
N SER A 37 49.84 -1.87 3.70
CA SER A 37 49.04 -2.93 4.35
C SER A 37 47.96 -2.54 5.37
N ALA A 38 46.70 -2.70 4.92
CA ALA A 38 45.55 -2.95 5.78
C ALA A 38 45.55 -4.41 6.27
N PRO A 39 45.00 -4.66 7.46
CA PRO A 39 44.00 -5.72 7.60
C PRO A 39 42.76 -5.25 8.39
N TRP A 40 41.62 -5.84 8.06
CA TRP A 40 40.30 -5.64 8.66
C TRP A 40 40.29 -5.70 10.19
N ALA A 41 39.53 -4.80 10.84
CA ALA A 41 38.79 -5.10 12.06
C ALA A 41 37.61 -4.11 12.25
N SER A 42 36.42 -4.69 12.35
CA SER A 42 35.20 -4.08 12.86
C SER A 42 35.38 -3.45 14.24
N SER A 43 34.61 -2.39 14.49
CA SER A 43 33.70 -2.21 15.65
C SER A 43 33.75 -0.78 16.18
N CYS A 44 32.66 -0.03 16.01
CA CYS A 44 32.36 1.12 16.85
C CYS A 44 31.09 0.80 17.67
N PRO A 45 31.14 0.83 19.01
CA PRO A 45 29.99 0.56 19.87
C PRO A 45 29.08 1.78 19.98
N LEU A 46 27.77 1.57 19.79
CA LEU A 46 26.72 2.55 20.10
C LEU A 46 26.44 2.55 21.61
N PRO A 47 26.12 3.71 22.22
CA PRO A 47 25.83 3.81 23.64
C PRO A 47 24.46 3.20 23.99
N PRO A 48 24.30 2.59 25.19
CA PRO A 48 23.04 2.00 25.63
C PRO A 48 22.12 3.07 26.23
N CYS A 49 20.91 3.22 25.70
CA CYS A 49 19.85 4.01 26.33
C CYS A 49 18.95 3.09 27.19
N PRO A 50 18.88 3.28 28.53
CA PRO A 50 18.01 2.50 29.40
C PRO A 50 16.56 3.00 29.39
N GLY A 51 15.62 2.07 29.18
CA GLY A 51 14.28 2.00 29.78
C GLY A 51 13.42 3.27 29.90
N TRP A 52 12.49 3.46 28.94
CA TRP A 52 11.22 4.17 29.19
C TRP A 52 10.04 3.20 29.06
N LYS A 53 9.90 2.31 30.05
CA LYS A 53 8.60 1.71 30.37
C LYS A 53 8.00 2.49 31.53
N ARG A 54 7.03 3.35 31.24
CA ARG A 54 5.70 3.39 31.89
C ARG A 54 4.95 4.67 31.51
N LYS A 55 3.63 4.49 31.42
CA LYS A 55 2.57 5.51 31.44
C LYS A 55 2.19 6.14 30.10
N TRP A 56 1.54 5.33 29.25
CA TRP A 56 0.36 5.78 28.52
C TRP A 56 -0.60 4.58 28.35
N SER A 57 -1.19 4.19 29.47
CA SER A 57 -2.09 3.04 29.57
C SER A 57 -3.32 3.38 30.41
N VAL A 58 -3.91 4.59 30.28
CA VAL A 58 -5.17 4.95 30.98
C VAL A 58 -5.90 6.10 30.25
N ALA A 59 -6.20 5.97 28.95
CA ALA A 59 -7.05 6.98 28.28
C ALA A 59 -7.90 6.48 27.11
N PHE A 60 -7.88 5.19 26.77
CA PHE A 60 -8.67 4.64 25.65
C PHE A 60 -9.18 3.22 25.96
N GLN A 61 -9.42 2.93 27.23
CA GLN A 61 -9.88 1.59 27.66
C GLN A 61 -10.98 1.66 28.74
N GLU A 62 -11.73 2.74 28.77
CA GLU A 62 -13.04 2.84 29.42
C GLU A 62 -13.90 3.69 28.49
N GLU A 63 -15.14 3.26 28.24
CA GLU A 63 -16.08 3.76 27.23
C GLU A 63 -15.93 3.24 25.79
N VAL A 64 -15.96 1.92 25.61
CA VAL A 64 -16.88 1.23 24.65
C VAL A 64 -17.07 -0.18 25.19
N GLU A 65 -17.79 -0.30 26.29
CA GLU A 65 -18.36 -1.55 26.76
C GLU A 65 -19.87 -1.49 26.50
N ASP A 66 -20.23 -1.47 25.21
CA ASP A 66 -21.49 -1.97 24.66
C ASP A 66 -21.43 -1.89 23.13
N LYS A 67 -20.86 -2.92 22.52
CA LYS A 67 -21.18 -3.31 21.15
C LYS A 67 -21.14 -4.82 21.14
N THR A 68 -22.32 -5.40 21.20
CA THR A 68 -22.63 -6.76 20.76
C THR A 68 -21.53 -7.29 19.83
N ALA A 69 -20.75 -8.23 20.34
CA ALA A 69 -20.01 -9.12 19.47
C ALA A 69 -21.06 -9.74 18.56
N ALA A 70 -21.17 -9.25 17.33
CA ALA A 70 -21.94 -9.92 16.29
C ALA A 70 -21.22 -11.24 16.04
N GLU A 71 -21.53 -12.24 16.86
CA GLU A 71 -21.35 -13.63 16.48
C GLU A 71 -22.02 -13.76 15.12
N ALA A 72 -21.26 -14.20 14.12
CA ALA A 72 -21.81 -14.44 12.80
C ALA A 72 -22.96 -15.46 12.97
N GLU A 73 -24.19 -14.98 12.82
CA GLU A 73 -25.38 -15.82 12.79
C GLU A 73 -25.22 -16.79 11.61
N ASP A 74 -24.85 -18.04 11.92
CA ASP A 74 -24.72 -19.11 10.95
C ASP A 74 -26.12 -19.53 10.50
N THR A 75 -26.57 -19.02 9.35
CA THR A 75 -27.84 -19.44 8.77
C THR A 75 -27.61 -20.63 7.84
N TRP A 76 -28.18 -21.80 8.16
CA TRP A 76 -28.11 -22.97 7.29
C TRP A 76 -29.20 -22.87 6.22
N VAL A 77 -28.82 -22.76 4.93
CA VAL A 77 -29.76 -22.66 3.81
C VAL A 77 -29.71 -23.96 2.99
N VAL A 78 -30.88 -24.50 2.66
CA VAL A 78 -31.00 -25.67 1.77
C VAL A 78 -30.70 -25.22 0.34
N GLU A 79 -29.62 -25.74 -0.23
CA GLU A 79 -29.19 -25.41 -1.60
C GLU A 79 -29.95 -26.22 -2.65
N SER A 80 -30.16 -27.50 -2.39
CA SER A 80 -30.83 -28.40 -3.33
C SER A 80 -31.41 -29.62 -2.60
N LEU A 81 -32.60 -30.02 -3.04
CA LEU A 81 -33.29 -31.24 -2.65
C LEU A 81 -33.41 -32.13 -3.88
N CYS A 82 -32.74 -33.29 -3.85
CA CYS A 82 -32.84 -34.31 -4.90
C CYS A 82 -33.16 -35.64 -4.22
N GLY A 83 -34.42 -36.06 -4.30
CA GLY A 83 -34.91 -37.24 -3.58
C GLY A 83 -34.69 -37.12 -2.07
N LEU A 84 -34.09 -38.14 -1.45
CA LEU A 84 -33.76 -38.16 -0.01
C LEU A 84 -32.43 -37.44 0.32
N LYS A 85 -31.74 -36.87 -0.67
CA LYS A 85 -30.43 -36.23 -0.49
C LYS A 85 -30.60 -34.71 -0.40
N MET A 86 -30.24 -34.16 0.74
CA MET A 86 -30.21 -32.71 0.99
C MET A 86 -28.77 -32.20 0.91
N LYS A 87 -28.55 -31.08 0.22
CA LYS A 87 -27.31 -30.29 0.32
C LYS A 87 -27.59 -29.01 1.09
N LEU A 88 -26.90 -28.83 2.21
CA LEU A 88 -26.92 -27.61 3.01
C LEU A 88 -25.70 -26.77 2.66
N LYS A 89 -25.90 -25.50 2.37
CA LYS A 89 -24.83 -24.51 2.30
C LYS A 89 -24.88 -23.64 3.54
N ARG A 90 -23.73 -23.50 4.21
CA ARG A 90 -23.56 -22.59 5.32
C ARG A 90 -23.62 -21.16 4.78
N HIS A 91 -24.68 -20.44 5.08
CA HIS A 91 -24.84 -19.04 4.73
C HIS A 91 -24.46 -18.19 5.96
N GLN A 92 -23.19 -17.81 6.00
CA GLN A 92 -22.72 -16.85 7.01
C GLN A 92 -23.05 -15.44 6.54
N VAL A 93 -23.80 -14.71 7.35
CA VAL A 93 -24.02 -13.27 7.17
C VAL A 93 -22.66 -12.58 7.17
N SER A 94 -22.45 -11.63 6.24
CA SER A 94 -21.20 -10.88 6.16
C SER A 94 -20.90 -10.21 7.50
N VAL A 95 -19.72 -10.46 8.05
CA VAL A 95 -19.23 -9.81 9.29
C VAL A 95 -18.89 -8.33 9.03
N VAL A 96 -18.81 -7.93 7.77
CA VAL A 96 -18.48 -6.56 7.38
C VAL A 96 -19.72 -5.68 7.42
N LEU A 97 -19.65 -4.65 8.24
CA LEU A 97 -20.70 -3.62 8.35
C LEU A 97 -20.78 -2.79 7.05
N PRO A 98 -22.00 -2.41 6.57
CA PRO A 98 -22.18 -1.63 5.35
C PRO A 98 -21.34 -0.34 5.25
N GLU A 99 -21.05 0.29 6.38
CA GLU A 99 -20.24 1.52 6.48
C GLU A 99 -18.83 1.30 5.91
N HIS A 100 -18.27 0.11 6.05
CA HIS A 100 -16.95 -0.21 5.50
C HIS A 100 -16.96 -0.31 3.97
N HIS A 101 -18.08 -0.73 3.38
CA HIS A 101 -18.27 -0.66 1.92
C HIS A 101 -18.36 0.80 1.46
N GLU A 102 -19.07 1.66 2.18
CA GLU A 102 -19.16 3.09 1.85
C GLU A 102 -17.82 3.82 1.97
N ILE A 103 -17.05 3.53 3.03
CA ILE A 103 -15.68 4.06 3.20
C ILE A 103 -14.81 3.64 2.01
N PHE A 104 -14.89 2.37 1.60
CA PHE A 104 -14.13 1.86 0.47
C PHE A 104 -14.56 2.52 -0.85
N LYS A 105 -15.86 2.62 -1.13
CA LYS A 105 -16.40 3.31 -2.32
C LYS A 105 -15.92 4.77 -2.38
N ARG A 106 -15.98 5.50 -1.28
CA ARG A 106 -15.41 6.86 -1.18
C ARG A 106 -13.91 6.89 -1.48
N MET A 107 -13.14 5.89 -1.03
CA MET A 107 -11.71 5.80 -1.34
C MET A 107 -11.45 5.51 -2.82
N LEU A 108 -12.31 4.74 -3.49
CA LEU A 108 -12.22 4.54 -4.93
C LEU A 108 -12.41 5.84 -5.72
N GLU A 109 -12.99 6.88 -5.12
CA GLU A 109 -13.11 8.19 -5.76
C GLU A 109 -11.81 9.01 -5.70
N ASP A 110 -10.89 8.68 -4.79
CA ASP A 110 -9.65 9.39 -4.59
C ASP A 110 -8.75 9.36 -5.84
N PRO A 111 -8.22 10.51 -6.31
CA PRO A 111 -7.50 10.58 -7.57
C PRO A 111 -6.18 9.81 -7.57
N VAL A 112 -5.53 9.61 -6.42
CA VAL A 112 -4.31 8.80 -6.34
C VAL A 112 -4.67 7.32 -6.40
N ILE A 113 -5.72 6.90 -5.71
CA ILE A 113 -6.20 5.51 -5.73
C ILE A 113 -6.68 5.14 -7.15
N LYS A 114 -7.49 5.99 -7.80
CA LYS A 114 -7.92 5.80 -9.20
C LYS A 114 -6.72 5.61 -10.14
N ARG A 115 -5.71 6.48 -10.05
CA ARG A 115 -4.51 6.38 -10.88
C ARG A 115 -3.71 5.11 -10.60
N PHE A 116 -3.64 4.69 -9.34
CA PHE A 116 -2.97 3.44 -8.95
C PHE A 116 -3.68 2.22 -9.54
N LEU A 117 -5.01 2.12 -9.39
CA LEU A 117 -5.80 1.02 -9.93
C LEU A 117 -5.78 0.98 -11.47
N ALA A 118 -5.74 2.14 -12.13
CA ALA A 118 -5.59 2.23 -13.58
C ALA A 118 -4.17 1.84 -14.06
N TRP A 119 -3.16 2.06 -13.23
CA TRP A 119 -1.77 1.68 -13.53
C TRP A 119 -1.56 0.16 -13.43
N ASP A 120 -2.17 -0.51 -12.46
CA ASP A 120 -2.06 -1.96 -12.27
C ASP A 120 -2.94 -2.74 -13.26
N LYS A 121 -2.59 -2.68 -14.56
CA LYS A 121 -3.32 -3.34 -15.65
C LYS A 121 -3.28 -4.87 -15.57
N ASN A 122 -2.18 -5.41 -15.04
CA ASN A 122 -1.98 -6.85 -14.89
C ASN A 122 -2.53 -7.38 -13.55
N LEU A 123 -3.20 -6.52 -12.77
CA LEU A 123 -3.86 -6.86 -11.52
C LEU A 123 -2.93 -7.56 -10.52
N LYS A 124 -1.63 -7.22 -10.52
CA LYS A 124 -0.61 -7.88 -9.70
C LYS A 124 -0.66 -7.46 -8.23
N VAL A 125 -1.30 -6.33 -7.93
CA VAL A 125 -1.34 -5.75 -6.58
C VAL A 125 -2.73 -5.36 -6.13
N SER A 126 -3.71 -5.38 -7.04
CA SER A 126 -5.05 -4.84 -6.82
C SER A 126 -6.14 -5.59 -7.57
N ASP A 127 -6.03 -6.92 -7.64
CA ASP A 127 -7.16 -7.76 -8.05
C ASP A 127 -8.32 -7.68 -7.05
N LYS A 128 -9.47 -8.23 -7.46
CA LYS A 128 -10.71 -8.19 -6.68
C LYS A 128 -10.59 -8.81 -5.28
N TYR A 129 -9.76 -9.84 -5.10
CA TYR A 129 -9.60 -10.49 -3.79
C TYR A 129 -8.74 -9.63 -2.87
N LEU A 130 -7.62 -9.08 -3.36
CA LEU A 130 -6.81 -8.13 -2.60
C LEU A 130 -7.63 -6.89 -2.18
N LEU A 131 -8.50 -6.39 -3.07
CA LEU A 131 -9.41 -5.29 -2.77
C LEU A 131 -10.52 -5.69 -1.77
N SER A 132 -11.01 -6.92 -1.82
CA SER A 132 -11.95 -7.44 -0.81
C SER A 132 -11.30 -7.51 0.57
N MET A 133 -10.03 -7.94 0.65
CA MET A 133 -9.27 -7.97 1.89
C MET A 133 -9.10 -6.56 2.49
N VAL A 134 -8.99 -5.51 1.66
CA VAL A 134 -8.96 -4.12 2.16
C VAL A 134 -10.23 -3.79 2.95
N ILE A 135 -11.41 -4.18 2.45
CA ILE A 135 -12.69 -3.96 3.15
C ILE A 135 -12.73 -4.80 4.44
N ALA A 136 -12.33 -6.07 4.39
CA ALA A 136 -12.26 -6.92 5.58
C ALA A 136 -11.37 -6.30 6.67
N TYR A 137 -10.21 -5.76 6.28
CA TYR A 137 -9.29 -5.09 7.20
C TYR A 137 -9.83 -3.79 7.76
N PHE A 138 -10.56 -3.00 6.98
CA PHE A 138 -11.28 -1.85 7.52
C PHE A 138 -12.29 -2.28 8.57
N SER A 139 -13.09 -3.31 8.28
CA SER A 139 -14.05 -3.84 9.25
C SER A 139 -13.40 -4.30 10.56
N ARG A 140 -12.24 -4.96 10.48
CA ARG A 140 -11.54 -5.48 11.66
C ARG A 140 -10.80 -4.40 12.45
N ALA A 141 -10.33 -3.34 11.78
CA ALA A 141 -9.58 -2.28 12.44
C ALA A 141 -10.46 -1.40 13.33
N GLY A 142 -11.79 -1.40 13.11
CA GLY A 142 -12.76 -0.75 13.98
C GLY A 142 -12.59 0.77 14.11
N LEU A 143 -11.89 1.41 13.16
CA LEU A 143 -11.71 2.86 13.14
C LEU A 143 -13.02 3.54 12.74
N PHE A 144 -13.21 4.77 13.16
CA PHE A 144 -14.36 5.55 12.74
C PHE A 144 -14.27 5.94 11.25
N SER A 145 -15.42 6.08 10.58
CA SER A 145 -15.50 6.29 9.12
C SER A 145 -14.72 7.51 8.61
N TRP A 146 -14.54 8.54 9.45
CA TRP A 146 -13.79 9.76 9.12
C TRP A 146 -12.28 9.62 9.30
N GLN A 147 -11.79 8.62 10.03
CA GLN A 147 -10.35 8.39 10.25
C GLN A 147 -9.68 7.74 9.04
N TYR A 148 -10.44 7.03 8.21
CA TYR A 148 -9.95 6.36 7.02
C TYR A 148 -9.56 7.35 5.91
N GLN A 149 -8.27 7.64 5.87
CA GLN A 149 -7.58 8.39 4.81
C GLN A 149 -6.92 7.48 3.76
N ARG A 150 -6.51 8.05 2.61
CA ARG A 150 -5.78 7.37 1.51
C ARG A 150 -4.66 6.44 2.00
N ILE A 151 -3.88 6.84 3.00
CA ILE A 151 -2.78 6.02 3.51
C ILE A 151 -3.28 4.68 4.10
N HIS A 152 -4.46 4.65 4.71
CA HIS A 152 -5.05 3.44 5.25
C HIS A 152 -5.43 2.45 4.16
N PHE A 153 -5.95 2.93 3.02
CA PHE A 153 -6.17 2.08 1.84
C PHE A 153 -4.89 1.37 1.42
N PHE A 154 -3.81 2.13 1.25
CA PHE A 154 -2.54 1.57 0.82
C PHE A 154 -1.88 0.70 1.89
N ILE A 155 -2.04 0.99 3.18
CA ILE A 155 -1.59 0.11 4.27
C ILE A 155 -2.34 -1.22 4.22
N ALA A 156 -3.67 -1.19 4.12
CA ALA A 156 -4.49 -2.39 4.05
C ALA A 156 -4.18 -3.20 2.79
N LEU A 157 -4.01 -2.54 1.64
CA LEU A 157 -3.67 -3.21 0.39
C LEU A 157 -2.26 -3.80 0.42
N TYR A 158 -1.29 -3.08 0.97
CA TYR A 158 0.06 -3.59 1.17
C TYR A 158 0.04 -4.83 2.07
N LEU A 159 -0.76 -4.80 3.14
CA LEU A 159 -0.94 -5.96 4.02
C LEU A 159 -1.60 -7.14 3.30
N ALA A 160 -2.62 -6.90 2.47
CA ALA A 160 -3.25 -7.96 1.68
C ALA A 160 -2.22 -8.65 0.77
N ASN A 161 -1.37 -7.85 0.11
CA ASN A 161 -0.25 -8.37 -0.69
C ASN A 161 0.85 -9.05 0.15
N ASP A 162 0.99 -8.76 1.45
CA ASP A 162 1.91 -9.51 2.32
C ASP A 162 1.35 -10.88 2.68
N MET A 163 0.02 -11.03 2.68
CA MET A 163 -0.67 -12.26 3.07
C MET A 163 -0.92 -13.21 1.89
N GLU A 164 -1.20 -12.68 0.70
CA GLU A 164 -1.59 -13.49 -0.47
C GLU A 164 -0.45 -13.68 -1.49
N GLU A 165 0.48 -12.72 -1.61
CA GLU A 165 1.49 -12.73 -2.67
C GLU A 165 2.89 -13.05 -2.13
N ASP A 166 3.48 -14.13 -2.60
CA ASP A 166 4.87 -14.50 -2.29
C ASP A 166 5.85 -13.44 -2.83
N TYR A 167 5.57 -12.91 -4.02
CA TYR A 167 6.46 -11.98 -4.69
C TYR A 167 6.31 -10.56 -4.14
N GLN A 168 7.36 -10.08 -3.46
CA GLN A 168 7.32 -8.83 -2.71
C GLN A 168 7.47 -7.57 -3.58
N ALA A 169 7.96 -7.69 -4.81
CA ALA A 169 8.32 -6.52 -5.63
C ALA A 169 7.12 -5.69 -6.12
N PRO A 170 5.99 -6.27 -6.58
CA PRO A 170 4.89 -5.51 -7.17
C PRO A 170 4.30 -4.50 -6.19
N LYS A 171 4.07 -4.88 -4.92
CA LYS A 171 3.54 -3.96 -3.90
C LYS A 171 4.45 -2.78 -3.55
N GLN A 172 5.75 -2.84 -3.89
CA GLN A 172 6.64 -1.69 -3.73
C GLN A 172 6.24 -0.50 -4.63
N SER A 173 5.45 -0.77 -5.68
CA SER A 173 4.83 0.26 -6.52
C SER A 173 3.91 1.19 -5.75
N ILE A 174 3.38 0.78 -4.59
CA ILE A 174 2.53 1.62 -3.73
C ILE A 174 3.28 2.89 -3.28
N PHE A 175 4.58 2.79 -2.98
CA PHE A 175 5.34 3.90 -2.38
C PHE A 175 5.46 5.13 -3.29
N PRO A 176 5.79 5.01 -4.60
CA PRO A 176 5.71 6.13 -5.53
C PRO A 176 4.36 6.86 -5.57
N PHE A 177 3.22 6.15 -5.44
CA PHE A 177 1.90 6.79 -5.45
C PHE A 177 1.60 7.53 -4.15
N LEU A 178 2.06 7.00 -3.01
CA LEU A 178 1.87 7.63 -1.70
C LEU A 178 2.79 8.83 -1.46
N TYR A 179 4.08 8.69 -1.77
CA TYR A 179 5.13 9.61 -1.33
C TYR A 179 5.94 10.22 -2.49
N GLY A 180 5.62 9.87 -3.74
CA GLY A 180 6.39 10.30 -4.90
C GLY A 180 7.85 9.82 -4.82
N LYS A 181 8.78 10.76 -4.93
CA LYS A 181 10.22 10.49 -4.85
C LYS A 181 10.75 10.40 -3.42
N ASN A 182 9.95 10.74 -2.40
CA ASN A 182 10.40 10.79 -1.02
C ASN A 182 10.49 9.39 -0.40
N ARG A 183 11.71 8.81 -0.36
CA ARG A 183 11.97 7.50 0.24
C ARG A 183 12.00 7.51 1.77
N ALA A 184 12.17 8.68 2.41
CA ALA A 184 12.32 8.80 3.85
C ALA A 184 11.02 8.48 4.62
N GLN A 185 9.87 8.43 3.94
CA GLN A 185 8.57 8.08 4.53
C GLN A 185 8.29 6.57 4.58
N ARG A 186 9.19 5.72 4.06
CA ARG A 186 9.01 4.26 4.12
C ARG A 186 9.04 3.70 5.55
N PRO A 187 9.95 4.11 6.44
CA PRO A 187 9.93 3.64 7.83
C PRO A 187 8.65 4.01 8.58
N SER A 188 8.12 5.23 8.35
CA SER A 188 6.86 5.66 8.96
C SER A 188 5.67 4.85 8.43
N PHE A 189 5.64 4.52 7.15
CA PHE A 189 4.63 3.61 6.59
C PHE A 189 4.61 2.25 7.29
N HIS A 190 5.77 1.61 7.47
CA HIS A 190 5.83 0.31 8.13
C HIS A 190 5.44 0.39 9.62
N ARG A 191 5.74 1.51 10.29
CA ARG A 191 5.26 1.78 11.66
C ARG A 191 3.73 1.87 11.71
N LEU A 192 3.12 2.60 10.78
CA LEU A 192 1.66 2.71 10.69
C LEU A 192 1.02 1.36 10.34
N ARG A 193 1.62 0.59 9.44
CA ARG A 193 1.17 -0.79 9.13
C ARG A 193 1.14 -1.67 10.37
N PHE A 194 2.19 -1.63 11.18
CA PHE A 194 2.22 -2.39 12.44
C PHE A 194 1.11 -1.95 13.40
N GLN A 195 0.87 -0.64 13.53
CA GLN A 195 -0.23 -0.11 14.34
C GLN A 195 -1.61 -0.56 13.82
N PHE A 196 -1.79 -0.58 12.51
CA PHE A 196 -3.01 -1.02 11.85
C PHE A 196 -3.26 -2.53 12.05
N ILE A 197 -2.23 -3.37 11.95
CA ILE A 197 -2.36 -4.80 12.28
C ILE A 197 -2.77 -5.00 13.75
N ARG A 198 -2.17 -4.20 14.64
CA ARG A 198 -2.49 -4.25 16.07
C ARG A 198 -3.94 -3.84 16.35
N SER A 199 -4.49 -2.84 15.65
CA SER A 199 -5.89 -2.43 15.83
C SER A 199 -6.89 -3.50 15.37
N MET A 200 -6.49 -4.37 14.43
CA MET A 200 -7.29 -5.54 14.03
C MET A 200 -7.19 -6.73 15.01
N GLY A 201 -6.50 -6.58 16.14
CA GLY A 201 -6.22 -7.68 17.06
C GLY A 201 -5.43 -8.81 16.40
N TRP A 202 -4.53 -8.48 15.46
CA TRP A 202 -3.71 -9.45 14.71
C TRP A 202 -4.49 -10.39 13.78
N LYS A 203 -5.79 -10.15 13.56
CA LYS A 203 -6.63 -10.94 12.66
C LYS A 203 -6.37 -10.55 11.19
N THR A 204 -5.24 -10.99 10.61
CA THR A 204 -4.85 -10.66 9.23
C THR A 204 -5.28 -11.71 8.20
N TRP A 205 -5.63 -12.92 8.62
CA TRP A 205 -6.10 -13.98 7.73
C TRP A 205 -7.50 -13.65 7.21
N VAL A 206 -7.71 -13.65 5.89
CA VAL A 206 -9.01 -13.44 5.25
C VAL A 206 -9.24 -14.65 4.35
N THR A 207 -10.36 -15.35 4.53
CA THR A 207 -10.65 -16.51 3.69
C THR A 207 -11.22 -16.07 2.35
N ARG A 208 -11.08 -16.94 1.34
CA ARG A 208 -11.72 -16.71 0.04
C ARG A 208 -13.23 -16.53 0.15
N GLU A 209 -13.89 -17.33 0.98
CA GLU A 209 -15.33 -17.23 1.22
C GLU A 209 -15.74 -15.87 1.81
N GLU A 210 -14.92 -15.30 2.70
CA GLU A 210 -15.15 -13.96 3.25
C GLU A 210 -15.03 -12.89 2.15
N CYS A 211 -14.01 -12.99 1.28
CA CYS A 211 -13.89 -12.10 0.14
C CYS A 211 -15.10 -12.18 -0.81
N GLU A 212 -15.59 -13.39 -1.10
CA GLU A 212 -16.75 -13.60 -1.97
C GLU A 212 -18.04 -13.00 -1.35
N LYS A 213 -18.22 -13.09 -0.02
CA LYS A 213 -19.34 -12.42 0.68
C LYS A 213 -19.24 -10.90 0.59
N ILE A 214 -18.05 -10.34 0.75
CA ILE A 214 -17.80 -8.90 0.58
C ILE A 214 -18.15 -8.46 -0.84
N GLN A 215 -17.75 -9.21 -1.86
CA GLN A 215 -18.08 -8.90 -3.26
C GLN A 215 -19.59 -9.00 -3.51
N ALA A 216 -20.28 -9.97 -2.90
CA ALA A 216 -21.71 -10.17 -3.05
C ALA A 216 -22.58 -9.06 -2.43
N PHE A 217 -22.02 -8.21 -1.57
CA PHE A 217 -22.74 -7.08 -0.98
C PHE A 217 -23.15 -6.03 -2.03
N ASP A 218 -22.25 -5.73 -2.97
CA ASP A 218 -22.47 -4.80 -4.09
C ASP A 218 -21.79 -5.37 -5.34
N PRO A 219 -22.41 -6.36 -6.01
CA PRO A 219 -21.77 -7.10 -7.09
C PRO A 219 -21.58 -6.26 -8.37
N GLU A 220 -22.28 -5.13 -8.49
CA GLU A 220 -22.19 -4.23 -9.65
C GLU A 220 -20.99 -3.26 -9.57
N LEU A 221 -20.31 -3.21 -8.43
CA LEU A 221 -19.15 -2.35 -8.26
C LEU A 221 -18.01 -2.77 -9.20
N TRP A 222 -17.60 -1.85 -10.08
CA TRP A 222 -16.66 -2.10 -11.18
C TRP A 222 -15.32 -2.75 -10.76
N VAL A 223 -14.87 -2.55 -9.52
CA VAL A 223 -13.62 -3.16 -9.03
C VAL A 223 -13.68 -4.68 -8.97
N TRP A 224 -14.87 -5.28 -8.89
CA TRP A 224 -15.01 -6.74 -8.87
C TRP A 224 -14.78 -7.38 -10.24
N GLY A 225 -14.82 -6.59 -11.31
CA GLY A 225 -14.35 -7.00 -12.64
C GLY A 225 -12.83 -7.11 -12.76
N ARG A 226 -12.07 -6.72 -11.74
CA ARG A 226 -10.60 -6.83 -11.68
C ARG A 226 -10.18 -8.26 -11.33
N ASP A 227 -10.51 -9.21 -12.21
CA ASP A 227 -10.19 -10.61 -12.02
C ASP A 227 -8.91 -11.00 -12.79
N ARG A 228 -7.84 -11.30 -12.04
CA ARG A 228 -6.56 -11.71 -12.62
C ARG A 228 -6.69 -13.02 -13.41
N ALA A 229 -7.62 -13.91 -13.04
CA ALA A 229 -7.83 -15.18 -13.73
C ALA A 229 -8.42 -15.02 -15.15
N LEU A 230 -8.94 -13.84 -15.48
CA LEU A 230 -9.47 -13.50 -16.80
C LEU A 230 -8.44 -12.79 -17.69
N LEU A 231 -7.24 -12.52 -17.16
CA LEU A 231 -6.16 -11.94 -17.96
C LEU A 231 -5.48 -13.03 -18.80
N PRO A 232 -5.13 -12.72 -20.07
CA PRO A 232 -4.43 -13.63 -20.96
C PRO A 232 -2.98 -13.89 -20.55
#